data_AF-A0A940ZZ36-F1
#
_entry.id   AF-A0A940ZZ36-F1
#
_cell.length_a   1.000
_cell.length_b   1.000
_cell.length_c   1.000
_cell.angle_alpha   90.00
_cell.angle_beta   90.00
_cell.angle_gamma   90.00
#
_symmetry.space_group_name_H-M   'P 1'
#
loop_
_entity.id
_entity.type
_entity.pdbx_description
1 polymer ?
#
loop_
_entity_poly.entity_id
_entity_poly.type
_entity_poly.pdbx_seq_one_letter_code
_entity_poly.pdbx_strand_id
1 'polypeptide(L)'
;MSATPALSKVDPGRGPQFEQDDFPAPPRDLNFRKLMAVLGPAVIALGGTIGGGEWLVGPSLFVQWGLALLWITTVSSLLQVFLNLEMCRYTLYTGEPITVGFMRLAPGRAFWGILFSVVGFLERALPGWALGTATAVAALQLGKIPAAGDRGTVVFWGYIVFASCCLIICLGKTIERTLEWANWIMMIVVLGGLFLLDLYIVPASVWWEGITGFFQFGYIPKGVDMLLLGALVGYSAYGGFGNNAITNWYRDKGYGMGGKVGYIPAAIGGKEVHVSHVGKIAPETMENLDRFKGWWKLLNIDQWFVFYGGAMLGMFLPGILYVGTLPRGQKLPAWGIAASAASGLIQQMGNFGWFLALFFGFWILYS
;
A
#
# COMPACT_ATOMS: atom_id res chain seq x y z
N MET A 1 -26.21 -38.51 -15.05
CA MET A 1 -25.53 -38.35 -13.75
C MET A 1 -24.03 -38.22 -14.03
N SER A 2 -23.52 -37.00 -14.23
CA SER A 2 -22.07 -36.80 -14.37
C SER A 2 -21.46 -36.79 -12.97
N ALA A 3 -20.43 -37.60 -12.77
CA ALA A 3 -19.73 -37.71 -11.49
C ALA A 3 -19.27 -36.33 -11.02
N THR A 4 -19.83 -35.87 -9.90
CA THR A 4 -19.30 -34.74 -9.12
C THR A 4 -17.84 -35.07 -8.80
N PRO A 5 -16.85 -34.21 -9.13
CA PRO A 5 -15.49 -34.44 -8.68
C PRO A 5 -15.50 -34.42 -7.15
N ALA A 6 -15.23 -35.57 -6.55
CA ALA A 6 -15.24 -35.73 -5.10
C ALA A 6 -14.11 -34.89 -4.48
N LEU A 7 -14.45 -34.13 -3.44
CA LEU A 7 -13.54 -33.41 -2.52
C LEU A 7 -12.39 -34.28 -1.97
N SER A 8 -12.42 -35.61 -2.15
CA SER A 8 -11.54 -36.59 -1.51
C SER A 8 -10.06 -36.52 -1.92
N LYS A 9 -9.62 -35.48 -2.65
CA LYS A 9 -8.25 -35.36 -3.16
C LYS A 9 -7.54 -34.04 -2.82
N VAL A 10 -8.24 -33.03 -2.29
CA VAL A 10 -7.58 -31.76 -1.93
C VAL A 10 -7.13 -31.84 -0.48
N ASP A 11 -5.83 -31.87 -0.27
CA ASP A 11 -5.23 -31.87 1.07
C ASP A 11 -5.50 -30.52 1.77
N PRO A 12 -6.26 -30.49 2.88
CA PRO A 12 -6.50 -29.26 3.65
C PRO A 12 -5.29 -28.84 4.49
N GLY A 13 -4.20 -29.63 4.46
CA GLY A 13 -3.07 -29.55 5.37
C GLY A 13 -3.48 -29.85 6.81
N ARG A 14 -3.03 -29.00 7.73
CA ARG A 14 -3.34 -29.04 9.17
C ARG A 14 -4.60 -28.25 9.54
N GLY A 15 -5.32 -27.71 8.56
CA GLY A 15 -6.56 -26.96 8.79
C GLY A 15 -7.82 -27.82 8.67
N PRO A 16 -9.00 -27.24 8.95
CA PRO A 16 -10.28 -27.90 8.71
C PRO A 16 -10.48 -28.17 7.21
N GLN A 17 -11.24 -29.21 6.89
CA GLN A 17 -11.60 -29.55 5.51
C GLN A 17 -12.32 -28.38 4.83
N PHE A 18 -11.97 -28.08 3.58
CA PHE A 18 -12.64 -27.03 2.82
C PHE A 18 -14.09 -27.40 2.53
N GLU A 19 -14.97 -26.40 2.55
CA GLU A 19 -16.34 -26.54 2.08
C GLU A 19 -16.39 -26.45 0.55
N GLN A 20 -17.47 -26.96 -0.07
CA GLN A 20 -17.64 -26.90 -1.52
C GLN A 20 -18.71 -25.88 -1.90
N ASP A 21 -18.38 -25.02 -2.85
CA ASP A 21 -19.31 -24.08 -3.47
C ASP A 21 -18.75 -23.68 -4.84
N ASP A 22 -19.61 -23.35 -5.80
CA ASP A 22 -19.16 -22.90 -7.12
C ASP A 22 -18.52 -21.51 -7.04
N PHE A 23 -17.54 -21.27 -7.92
CA PHE A 23 -16.94 -19.94 -8.07
C PHE A 23 -18.06 -18.93 -8.37
N PRO A 24 -18.11 -17.77 -7.70
CA PRO A 24 -19.06 -16.74 -8.11
C PRO A 24 -18.73 -16.24 -9.51
N ALA A 25 -19.77 -15.92 -10.28
CA ALA A 25 -19.57 -15.36 -11.62
C ALA A 25 -18.82 -14.02 -11.52
N PRO A 26 -17.71 -13.83 -12.26
CA PRO A 26 -17.03 -12.55 -12.30
C PRO A 26 -17.93 -11.49 -12.95
N PRO A 27 -17.82 -10.21 -12.55
CA PRO A 27 -18.59 -9.14 -13.19
C PRO A 27 -18.30 -9.09 -14.69
N ARG A 28 -19.37 -9.18 -15.49
CA ARG A 28 -19.33 -9.08 -16.95
C ARG A 28 -19.63 -7.66 -17.42
N ASP A 29 -19.20 -7.36 -18.65
CA ASP A 29 -19.40 -6.07 -19.33
C ASP A 29 -18.86 -4.91 -18.50
N LEU A 30 -17.54 -4.94 -18.27
CA LEU A 30 -16.80 -3.96 -17.49
C LEU A 30 -16.84 -2.60 -18.20
N ASN A 31 -17.71 -1.71 -17.73
CA ASN A 31 -17.57 -0.29 -17.99
C ASN A 31 -16.68 0.34 -16.91
N PHE A 32 -16.24 1.59 -17.12
CA PHE A 32 -15.36 2.29 -16.18
C PHE A 32 -15.89 2.28 -14.74
N ARG A 33 -17.20 2.46 -14.54
CA ARG A 33 -17.84 2.46 -13.22
C ARG A 33 -17.78 1.10 -12.53
N LYS A 34 -18.05 0.01 -13.26
CA LYS A 34 -17.94 -1.36 -12.73
C LYS A 34 -16.49 -1.73 -12.45
N LEU A 35 -15.56 -1.29 -13.30
CA LEU A 35 -14.14 -1.51 -13.09
C LEU A 35 -13.67 -0.82 -11.80
N MET A 36 -13.99 0.45 -11.60
CA MET A 36 -13.67 1.18 -10.36
C MET A 36 -14.37 0.64 -9.11
N ALA A 37 -15.48 -0.09 -9.25
CA ALA A 37 -16.14 -0.75 -8.11
C ALA A 37 -15.49 -2.09 -7.74
N VAL A 38 -14.71 -2.67 -8.66
CA VAL A 38 -14.02 -3.96 -8.49
C VAL A 38 -12.57 -3.71 -8.06
N LEU A 39 -11.88 -2.79 -8.73
CA LEU A 39 -10.54 -2.33 -8.39
C LEU A 39 -10.59 -1.49 -7.10
N GLY A 40 -9.83 -1.89 -6.09
CA GLY A 40 -9.93 -1.29 -4.75
C GLY A 40 -8.93 -1.86 -3.75
N PRO A 41 -8.77 -3.19 -3.65
CA PRO A 41 -7.79 -3.78 -2.74
C PRO A 41 -6.35 -3.31 -2.96
N ALA A 42 -5.93 -3.14 -4.22
CA ALA A 42 -4.63 -2.53 -4.54
C ALA A 42 -4.52 -1.06 -4.14
N VAL A 43 -5.61 -0.28 -4.21
CA VAL A 43 -5.63 1.13 -3.78
C VAL A 43 -5.45 1.26 -2.28
N ILE A 44 -6.06 0.36 -1.50
CA ILE A 44 -5.85 0.31 -0.05
C ILE A 44 -4.39 -0.05 0.26
N ALA A 45 -3.79 -0.98 -0.49
CA ALA A 45 -2.37 -1.30 -0.33
C ALA A 45 -1.49 -0.10 -0.65
N LEU A 46 -1.77 0.63 -1.74
CA LEU A 46 -1.05 1.85 -2.11
C LEU A 46 -1.21 2.97 -1.08
N GLY A 47 -2.42 3.17 -0.56
CA GLY A 47 -2.67 4.14 0.50
C GLY A 47 -1.86 3.84 1.76
N GLY A 48 -1.77 2.56 2.13
CA GLY A 48 -0.93 2.12 3.24
C GLY A 48 0.58 2.14 2.97
N THR A 49 1.03 2.49 1.76
CA THR A 49 2.46 2.59 1.41
C THR A 49 2.92 4.00 1.16
N ILE A 50 2.18 4.73 0.32
CA ILE A 50 2.46 6.09 -0.12
C ILE A 50 2.55 6.91 1.16
N GLY A 51 3.77 7.11 1.66
CA GLY A 51 3.96 7.52 3.05
C GLY A 51 5.44 7.57 3.40
N GLY A 52 5.88 6.62 4.23
CA GLY A 52 7.26 6.59 4.71
C GLY A 52 8.29 6.35 3.61
N GLY A 53 7.99 5.51 2.62
CA GLY A 53 8.89 5.22 1.50
C GLY A 53 9.02 6.38 0.54
N GLU A 54 7.88 6.77 0.00
CA GLU A 54 7.74 7.70 -1.11
C GLU A 54 7.96 9.15 -0.70
N TRP A 55 7.68 9.52 0.55
CA TRP A 55 7.85 10.91 1.03
C TRP A 55 9.07 11.13 1.92
N LEU A 56 9.59 10.07 2.56
CA LEU A 56 10.72 10.19 3.49
C LEU A 56 11.98 9.50 2.94
N VAL A 57 11.95 8.17 2.83
CA VAL A 57 13.16 7.38 2.55
C VAL A 57 13.66 7.59 1.12
N GLY A 58 12.80 7.40 0.12
CA GLY A 58 13.12 7.57 -1.30
C GLY A 58 13.68 8.96 -1.61
N PRO A 59 12.93 10.05 -1.36
CA PRO A 59 13.40 11.40 -1.64
C PRO A 59 14.70 11.75 -0.92
N SER A 60 14.91 11.29 0.32
CA SER A 60 16.18 11.52 1.02
C SER A 60 17.37 10.88 0.32
N LEU A 61 17.19 9.67 -0.23
CA LEU A 61 18.22 8.99 -1.00
C LEU A 61 18.39 9.62 -2.39
N PHE A 62 17.31 10.02 -3.06
CA PHE A 62 17.38 10.62 -4.38
C PHE A 62 18.03 12.00 -4.37
N VAL A 63 17.75 12.83 -3.36
CA VAL A 63 18.43 14.13 -3.18
C VAL A 63 19.92 13.93 -2.91
N GLN A 64 20.27 12.94 -2.08
CA GLN A 64 21.66 12.71 -1.71
C GLN A 64 22.48 12.01 -2.80
N TRP A 65 21.89 11.06 -3.51
CA TRP A 65 22.61 10.11 -4.38
C TRP A 65 22.12 10.06 -5.82
N GLY A 66 21.04 10.78 -6.15
CA GLY A 66 20.49 10.88 -7.50
C GLY A 66 19.31 9.94 -7.77
N LEU A 67 18.54 10.27 -8.82
CA LEU A 67 17.34 9.53 -9.22
C LEU A 67 17.64 8.19 -9.89
N ALA A 68 18.91 7.90 -10.19
CA ALA A 68 19.35 6.60 -10.67
C ALA A 68 18.92 5.46 -9.74
N LEU A 69 18.77 5.70 -8.43
CA LEU A 69 18.29 4.70 -7.47
C LEU A 69 16.84 4.23 -7.71
N LEU A 70 16.05 4.90 -8.56
CA LEU A 70 14.67 4.48 -8.89
C LEU A 70 14.59 3.08 -9.53
N TRP A 71 15.67 2.56 -10.12
CA TRP A 71 15.69 1.17 -10.60
C TRP A 71 15.41 0.15 -9.49
N ILE A 72 15.76 0.49 -8.23
CA ILE A 72 15.46 -0.35 -7.06
C ILE A 72 13.95 -0.46 -6.87
N THR A 73 13.22 0.65 -7.06
CA THR A 73 11.76 0.66 -7.00
C THR A 73 11.18 -0.18 -8.12
N THR A 74 11.70 -0.10 -9.36
CA THR A 74 11.29 -0.97 -10.48
C THR A 74 11.39 -2.45 -10.11
N VAL A 75 12.56 -2.87 -9.62
CA VAL A 75 12.80 -4.30 -9.31
C VAL A 75 11.98 -4.74 -8.10
N SER A 76 11.94 -3.93 -7.04
CA SER A 76 11.21 -4.26 -5.82
C SER A 76 9.71 -4.39 -6.07
N SER A 77 9.08 -3.40 -6.71
CA SER A 77 7.64 -3.44 -6.99
C SER A 77 7.29 -4.56 -7.97
N LEU A 78 8.14 -4.85 -8.96
CA LEU A 78 7.94 -5.93 -9.91
C LEU A 78 7.92 -7.29 -9.21
N LEU A 79 8.91 -7.57 -8.36
CA LEU A 79 8.98 -8.81 -7.59
C LEU A 79 7.79 -8.94 -6.63
N GLN A 80 7.37 -7.82 -6.03
CA GLN A 80 6.19 -7.79 -5.17
C GLN A 80 4.90 -8.08 -5.92
N VAL A 81 4.73 -7.63 -7.17
CA VAL A 81 3.56 -7.99 -7.99
C VAL A 81 3.46 -9.50 -8.16
N PHE A 82 4.57 -10.17 -8.51
CA PHE A 82 4.58 -11.63 -8.62
C PHE A 82 4.23 -12.30 -7.30
N LEU A 83 4.84 -11.84 -6.20
CA LEU A 83 4.52 -12.34 -4.86
C LEU A 83 3.03 -12.16 -4.53
N ASN A 84 2.50 -10.95 -4.72
CA ASN A 84 1.10 -10.62 -4.44
C ASN A 84 0.16 -11.44 -5.31
N LEU A 85 0.46 -11.64 -6.59
CA LEU A 85 -0.36 -12.46 -7.49
C LEU A 85 -0.45 -13.90 -6.99
N GLU A 86 0.65 -14.49 -6.55
CA GLU A 86 0.67 -15.85 -6.01
C GLU A 86 -0.08 -15.96 -4.68
N MET A 87 0.12 -15.00 -3.77
CA MET A 87 -0.61 -14.93 -2.49
C MET A 87 -2.11 -14.74 -2.72
N CYS A 88 -2.48 -13.83 -3.62
CA CYS A 88 -3.88 -13.56 -3.97
C CYS A 88 -4.49 -14.70 -4.77
N ARG A 89 -3.71 -15.50 -5.52
CA ARG A 89 -4.21 -16.71 -6.18
C ARG A 89 -4.78 -17.70 -5.17
N TYR A 90 -4.07 -17.88 -4.06
CA TYR A 90 -4.54 -18.71 -2.96
C TYR A 90 -5.88 -18.20 -2.43
N THR A 91 -5.96 -16.91 -2.11
CA THR A 91 -7.17 -16.29 -1.57
C THR A 91 -8.33 -16.29 -2.56
N LEU A 92 -8.05 -16.07 -3.84
CA LEU A 92 -9.03 -16.15 -4.89
C LEU A 92 -9.64 -17.56 -4.97
N TYR A 93 -8.80 -18.58 -4.81
CA TYR A 93 -9.18 -19.97 -4.91
C TYR A 93 -9.88 -20.54 -3.68
N THR A 94 -9.47 -20.14 -2.47
CA THR A 94 -9.99 -20.72 -1.20
C THR A 94 -10.93 -19.78 -0.44
N GLY A 95 -10.89 -18.48 -0.73
CA GLY A 95 -11.53 -17.45 0.08
C GLY A 95 -10.85 -17.20 1.43
N GLU A 96 -9.70 -17.84 1.68
CA GLU A 96 -8.90 -17.62 2.88
C GLU A 96 -7.72 -16.68 2.59
N PRO A 97 -7.38 -15.76 3.51
CA PRO A 97 -6.17 -14.96 3.38
C PRO A 97 -4.92 -15.85 3.40
N ILE A 98 -3.83 -15.41 2.79
CA ILE A 98 -2.61 -16.21 2.69
C ILE A 98 -2.02 -16.59 4.05
N THR A 99 -2.20 -15.74 5.06
CA THR A 99 -1.77 -16.02 6.45
C THR A 99 -2.46 -17.25 7.03
N VAL A 100 -3.73 -17.47 6.71
CA VAL A 100 -4.46 -18.70 7.07
C VAL A 100 -3.93 -19.89 6.26
N GLY A 101 -3.61 -19.68 4.98
CA GLY A 101 -2.94 -20.68 4.14
C GLY A 101 -1.63 -21.20 4.73
N PHE A 102 -0.78 -20.29 5.22
CA PHE A 102 0.43 -20.68 5.95
C PHE A 102 0.11 -21.47 7.23
N MET A 103 -0.91 -21.07 7.99
CA MET A 103 -1.33 -21.81 9.20
C MET A 103 -1.79 -23.25 8.93
N ARG A 104 -2.19 -23.57 7.70
CA ARG A 104 -2.50 -24.95 7.26
C ARG A 104 -1.25 -25.77 6.98
N LEU A 105 -0.08 -25.17 6.81
CA LEU A 105 1.17 -25.88 6.55
C LEU A 105 1.89 -26.23 7.86
N ALA A 106 2.77 -27.25 7.83
CA ALA A 106 3.73 -27.46 8.92
C ALA A 106 4.60 -26.20 9.10
N PRO A 107 4.94 -25.76 10.33
CA PRO A 107 4.74 -26.40 11.64
C PRO A 107 3.34 -26.25 12.26
N GLY A 108 2.40 -25.61 11.58
CA GLY A 108 0.99 -25.49 11.97
C GLY A 108 0.61 -24.12 12.55
N ARG A 109 -0.68 -23.95 12.83
CA ARG A 109 -1.30 -22.67 13.23
C ARG A 109 -0.64 -21.97 14.42
N ALA A 110 -0.13 -22.70 15.41
CA ALA A 110 0.47 -22.09 16.59
C ALA A 110 1.78 -21.36 16.25
N PHE A 111 2.66 -22.03 15.49
CA PHE A 111 3.92 -21.44 15.05
C PHE A 111 3.69 -20.25 14.11
N TRP A 112 2.93 -20.47 13.03
CA TRP A 112 2.66 -19.43 12.05
C TRP A 112 1.89 -18.24 12.63
N GLY A 113 0.90 -18.51 13.48
CA GLY A 113 0.14 -17.48 14.17
C GLY A 113 1.02 -16.60 15.06
N ILE A 114 1.90 -17.20 15.88
CA ILE A 114 2.85 -16.45 16.71
C ILE A 114 3.83 -15.68 15.82
N LEU A 115 4.43 -16.32 14.82
CA LEU A 115 5.42 -15.70 13.93
C LEU A 115 4.83 -14.47 13.24
N PHE A 116 3.66 -14.59 12.60
CA PHE A 116 3.03 -13.47 11.91
C PHE A 116 2.56 -12.37 12.87
N SER A 117 2.11 -12.73 14.08
CA SER A 117 1.74 -11.74 15.09
C SER A 117 2.96 -10.94 15.56
N VAL A 118 4.09 -11.62 15.81
CA VAL A 118 5.33 -10.97 16.23
C VAL A 118 5.90 -10.12 15.11
N VAL A 119 6.02 -10.66 13.89
CA VAL A 119 6.56 -9.92 12.73
C VAL A 119 5.67 -8.73 12.39
N GLY A 120 4.36 -8.93 12.35
CA GLY A 120 3.40 -7.86 12.10
C GLY A 120 3.45 -6.77 13.17
N PHE A 121 3.59 -7.15 14.45
CA PHE A 121 3.78 -6.18 15.53
C PHE A 121 5.10 -5.43 15.39
N LEU A 122 6.23 -6.11 15.15
CA LEU A 122 7.52 -5.46 15.01
C LEU A 122 7.57 -4.49 13.82
N GLU A 123 6.89 -4.81 12.72
CA GLU A 123 6.80 -3.93 11.54
C GLU A 123 5.86 -2.74 11.75
N ARG A 124 4.69 -2.94 12.38
CA ARG A 124 3.58 -1.95 12.39
C ARG A 124 3.27 -1.32 13.74
N ALA A 125 3.83 -1.78 14.85
CA ALA A 125 3.50 -1.26 16.18
C ALA A 125 4.12 0.12 16.46
N LEU A 126 5.15 0.52 15.71
CA LEU A 126 5.79 1.81 15.91
C LEU A 126 4.92 2.93 15.31
N PRO A 127 4.56 3.97 16.08
CA PRO A 127 3.68 5.06 15.62
C PRO A 127 4.40 6.08 14.72
N GLY A 128 5.32 5.61 13.86
CA GLY A 128 6.16 6.45 13.01
C GLY A 128 5.36 7.32 12.04
N TRP A 129 4.31 6.77 11.43
CA TRP A 129 3.43 7.48 10.49
C TRP A 129 2.58 8.56 11.18
N ALA A 130 1.99 8.23 12.33
CA ALA A 130 1.21 9.20 13.10
C ALA A 130 2.08 10.37 13.57
N LEU A 131 3.29 10.09 14.07
CA LEU A 131 4.25 11.13 14.45
C LEU A 131 4.78 11.91 13.23
N GLY A 132 5.05 11.23 12.12
CA GLY A 132 5.45 11.87 10.86
C GLY A 132 4.39 12.84 10.35
N THR A 133 3.13 12.41 10.31
CA THR A 133 1.98 13.26 9.97
C THR A 133 1.86 14.45 10.91
N ALA A 134 2.03 14.22 12.21
CA ALA A 134 1.99 15.26 13.22
C ALA A 134 3.09 16.31 13.03
N THR A 135 4.24 15.97 12.43
CA THR A 135 5.27 16.97 12.11
C THR A 135 4.76 18.01 11.10
N ALA A 136 3.92 17.62 10.13
CA ALA A 136 3.35 18.56 9.16
C ALA A 136 2.36 19.53 9.83
N VAL A 137 1.52 19.02 10.74
CA VAL A 137 0.58 19.84 11.51
C VAL A 137 1.32 20.76 12.48
N ALA A 138 2.32 20.24 13.19
CA ALA A 138 3.17 21.02 14.08
C ALA A 138 3.96 22.09 13.30
N ALA A 139 4.46 21.78 12.11
CA ALA A 139 5.16 22.75 11.26
C ALA A 139 4.24 23.90 10.84
N LEU A 140 2.98 23.60 10.51
CA LEU A 140 1.98 24.60 10.18
C LEU A 140 1.66 25.50 11.38
N GLN A 141 1.49 24.92 12.57
CA GLN A 141 1.23 25.68 13.80
C GLN A 141 2.43 26.57 14.19
N LEU A 142 3.66 26.06 14.06
CA LEU A 142 4.86 26.75 14.49
C LEU A 142 5.42 27.74 13.46
N GLY A 143 4.99 27.65 12.20
CA GLY A 143 5.54 28.43 11.09
C GLY A 143 7.01 28.11 10.77
N LYS A 144 7.53 26.98 11.24
CA LYS A 144 8.90 26.49 11.05
C LYS A 144 8.92 24.97 11.05
N ILE A 145 9.97 24.37 10.50
CA ILE A 145 10.21 22.92 10.62
C ILE A 145 10.46 22.59 12.11
N PRO A 146 9.71 21.66 12.73
CA PRO A 146 9.89 21.29 14.13
C PRO A 146 11.31 20.79 14.42
N ALA A 147 11.90 21.30 15.50
CA ALA A 147 13.20 20.85 16.01
C ALA A 147 13.04 20.03 17.30
N ALA A 148 14.16 19.56 17.88
CA ALA A 148 14.14 18.76 19.10
C ALA A 148 13.42 19.43 20.27
N GLY A 149 13.47 20.77 20.36
CA GLY A 149 12.76 21.55 21.38
C GLY A 149 11.24 21.58 21.21
N ASP A 150 10.73 21.31 20.01
CA ASP A 150 9.29 21.34 19.69
C ASP A 150 8.63 19.96 19.86
N ARG A 151 9.35 18.99 20.45
CA ARG A 151 8.91 17.58 20.60
C ARG A 151 7.54 17.46 21.27
N GLY A 152 7.24 18.28 22.27
CA GLY A 152 5.95 18.26 22.97
C GLY A 152 4.77 18.53 22.03
N THR A 153 4.92 19.51 21.13
CA THR A 153 3.90 19.87 20.14
C THR A 153 3.68 18.75 19.13
N VAL A 154 4.76 18.12 18.63
CA VAL A 154 4.67 16.99 17.69
C VAL A 154 3.96 15.79 18.35
N VAL A 155 4.31 15.46 19.59
CA VAL A 155 3.69 14.34 20.32
C VAL A 155 2.20 14.61 20.59
N PHE A 156 1.83 15.83 20.96
CA PHE A 156 0.44 16.23 21.15
C PHE A 156 -0.40 16.00 19.88
N TRP A 157 0.07 16.52 18.74
CA TRP A 157 -0.60 16.28 17.46
C TRP A 157 -0.57 14.82 17.04
N GLY A 158 0.49 14.08 17.39
CA GLY A 158 0.58 12.64 17.17
C GLY A 158 -0.56 11.86 17.82
N TYR A 159 -0.92 12.21 19.07
CA TYR A 159 -2.07 11.60 19.74
C TYR A 159 -3.40 11.94 19.07
N ILE A 160 -3.57 13.19 18.61
CA ILE A 160 -4.79 13.61 17.90
C ILE A 160 -4.94 12.87 16.58
N VAL A 161 -3.86 12.81 15.78
CA VAL A 161 -3.82 12.09 14.50
C VAL A 161 -4.11 10.60 14.71
N PHE A 162 -3.49 9.99 15.71
CA PHE A 162 -3.76 8.58 16.03
C PHE A 162 -5.23 8.35 16.41
N ALA A 163 -5.78 9.21 17.27
CA ALA A 163 -7.19 9.12 17.66
C ALA A 163 -8.14 9.32 16.46
N SER A 164 -7.83 10.24 15.53
CA SER A 164 -8.64 10.45 14.33
C SER A 164 -8.62 9.25 13.39
N CYS A 165 -7.47 8.59 13.21
CA CYS A 165 -7.38 7.33 12.45
C CYS A 165 -8.27 6.25 13.08
N CYS A 166 -8.21 6.07 14.40
CA CYS A 166 -9.08 5.11 15.11
C CYS A 166 -10.56 5.42 14.90
N LEU A 167 -10.95 6.69 14.99
CA LEU A 167 -12.34 7.11 14.77
C LEU A 167 -12.81 6.83 13.34
N ILE A 168 -11.99 7.14 12.32
CA ILE A 168 -12.34 6.88 10.91
C ILE A 168 -12.56 5.38 10.65
N ILE A 169 -11.69 4.52 11.20
CA ILE A 169 -11.80 3.06 11.03
C ILE A 169 -13.08 2.50 11.67
N CYS A 170 -13.57 3.11 12.76
CA CYS A 170 -14.81 2.69 13.40
C CYS A 170 -16.07 2.99 12.57
N LEU A 171 -16.00 3.85 11.56
CA LEU A 171 -17.14 4.32 10.77
C LEU A 171 -17.30 3.54 9.46
N GLY A 172 -18.54 3.12 9.14
CA GLY A 172 -18.90 2.67 7.78
C GLY A 172 -19.63 1.32 7.75
N LYS A 173 -19.75 0.73 6.55
CA LYS A 173 -20.39 -0.58 6.38
C LYS A 173 -19.40 -1.74 6.56
N THR A 174 -18.19 -1.59 6.02
CA THR A 174 -17.07 -2.51 6.13
C THR A 174 -15.79 -1.70 6.25
N ILE A 175 -14.79 -2.23 6.96
CA ILE A 175 -13.49 -1.55 7.12
C ILE A 175 -12.86 -1.32 5.74
N GLU A 176 -12.89 -2.34 4.88
CA GLU A 176 -12.36 -2.28 3.51
C GLU A 176 -12.98 -1.13 2.70
N ARG A 177 -14.31 -0.98 2.69
CA ARG A 177 -14.96 0.03 1.84
C ARG A 177 -14.72 1.45 2.33
N THR A 178 -14.64 1.66 3.64
CA THR A 178 -14.27 2.96 4.21
C THR A 178 -12.83 3.31 3.82
N LEU A 179 -11.90 2.36 3.97
CA LEU A 179 -10.51 2.55 3.59
C LEU A 179 -10.33 2.77 2.08
N GLU A 180 -11.07 2.04 1.24
CA GLU A 180 -11.04 2.20 -0.21
C GLU A 180 -11.45 3.61 -0.64
N TRP A 181 -12.58 4.12 -0.13
CA TRP A 181 -13.06 5.46 -0.48
C TRP A 181 -12.12 6.55 0.00
N ALA A 182 -11.62 6.43 1.24
CA ALA A 182 -10.63 7.36 1.77
C ALA A 182 -9.36 7.36 0.90
N ASN A 183 -8.82 6.18 0.59
CA ASN A 183 -7.58 6.04 -0.17
C ASN A 183 -7.72 6.47 -1.63
N TRP A 184 -8.87 6.27 -2.27
CA TRP A 184 -9.11 6.81 -3.62
C TRP A 184 -9.06 8.33 -3.63
N ILE A 185 -9.75 8.98 -2.70
CA ILE A 185 -9.74 10.44 -2.58
C ILE A 185 -8.31 10.93 -2.33
N MET A 186 -7.61 10.30 -1.38
CA MET A 186 -6.24 10.65 -1.06
C MET A 186 -5.30 10.45 -2.25
N MET A 187 -5.36 9.31 -2.95
CA MET A 187 -4.54 9.06 -4.15
C MET A 187 -4.79 10.10 -5.25
N ILE A 188 -6.04 10.44 -5.55
CA ILE A 188 -6.37 11.41 -6.60
C ILE A 188 -5.84 12.80 -6.21
N VAL A 189 -6.05 13.21 -4.95
CA VAL A 189 -5.59 14.52 -4.46
C VAL A 189 -4.07 14.60 -4.42
N VAL A 190 -3.42 13.58 -3.86
CA VAL A 190 -1.97 13.52 -3.67
C VAL A 190 -1.25 13.35 -5.00
N LEU A 191 -1.49 12.27 -5.75
CA LEU A 191 -0.76 12.03 -6.99
C LEU A 191 -1.13 13.05 -8.07
N GLY A 192 -2.41 13.42 -8.17
CA GLY A 192 -2.85 14.47 -9.10
C GLY A 192 -2.27 15.84 -8.74
N GLY A 193 -2.27 16.18 -7.46
CA GLY A 193 -1.71 17.44 -6.97
C GLY A 193 -0.19 17.52 -7.13
N LEU A 194 0.54 16.46 -6.77
CA LEU A 194 1.98 16.36 -6.98
C LEU A 194 2.33 16.40 -8.47
N PHE A 195 1.60 15.70 -9.33
CA PHE A 195 1.82 15.76 -10.77
C PHE A 195 1.67 17.19 -11.32
N LEU A 196 0.61 17.90 -10.94
CA LEU A 196 0.42 19.30 -11.35
C LEU A 196 1.51 20.22 -10.80
N LEU A 197 1.95 19.98 -9.56
CA LEU A 197 3.04 20.72 -8.93
C LEU A 197 4.37 20.49 -9.65
N ASP A 198 4.68 19.23 -9.96
CA ASP A 198 5.90 18.84 -10.67
C ASP A 198 5.92 19.40 -12.09
N LEU A 199 4.78 19.42 -12.78
CA LEU A 199 4.66 20.06 -14.10
C LEU A 199 4.96 21.57 -14.05
N TYR A 200 4.62 22.22 -12.93
CA TYR A 200 4.82 23.66 -12.77
C TYR A 200 6.27 24.00 -12.36
N ILE A 201 6.88 23.18 -11.51
CA ILE A 201 8.14 23.50 -10.80
C ILE A 201 9.34 22.73 -11.31
N VAL A 202 9.17 21.45 -11.61
CA VAL A 202 10.30 20.55 -11.81
C VAL A 202 10.81 20.68 -13.25
N PRO A 203 12.10 21.00 -13.46
CA PRO A 203 12.66 21.11 -14.80
C PRO A 203 12.54 19.80 -15.60
N ALA A 204 12.31 19.90 -16.91
CA ALA A 204 12.18 18.74 -17.80
C ALA A 204 13.39 17.79 -17.78
N SER A 205 14.59 18.31 -17.47
CA SER A 205 15.79 17.50 -17.30
C SER A 205 15.69 16.52 -16.13
N VAL A 206 15.04 16.93 -15.02
CA VAL A 206 14.84 16.10 -13.83
C VAL A 206 13.77 15.02 -14.09
N TRP A 207 12.72 15.36 -14.84
CA TRP A 207 11.75 14.38 -15.33
C TRP A 207 12.44 13.27 -16.14
N TRP A 208 13.32 13.67 -17.08
CA TRP A 208 14.05 12.72 -17.91
C TRP A 208 15.04 11.88 -17.08
N GLU A 209 15.73 12.50 -16.11
CA GLU A 209 16.60 11.78 -15.18
C GLU A 209 15.82 10.74 -14.37
N GLY A 210 14.64 11.09 -13.86
CA GLY A 210 13.82 10.14 -13.11
C GLY A 210 13.28 9.00 -13.99
N ILE A 211 12.82 9.30 -15.21
CA ILE A 211 12.36 8.27 -16.17
C ILE A 211 13.49 7.30 -16.50
N THR A 212 14.68 7.83 -16.82
CA THR A 212 15.84 6.99 -17.13
C THR A 212 16.37 6.26 -15.88
N GLY A 213 16.20 6.85 -14.69
CA GLY A 213 16.57 6.28 -13.41
C GLY A 213 15.92 4.92 -13.13
N PHE A 214 14.67 4.71 -13.56
CA PHE A 214 13.99 3.41 -13.46
C PHE A 214 14.69 2.27 -14.21
N PHE A 215 15.58 2.58 -15.14
CA PHE A 215 16.27 1.61 -16.00
C PHE A 215 17.79 1.56 -15.75
N GLN A 216 18.32 2.30 -14.77
CA GLN A 216 19.75 2.29 -14.43
C GLN A 216 20.13 1.09 -13.54
N PHE A 217 19.80 -0.12 -13.99
CA PHE A 217 19.99 -1.34 -13.23
C PHE A 217 21.44 -1.53 -12.75
N GLY A 218 21.60 -1.87 -11.47
CA GLY A 218 22.90 -2.11 -10.86
C GLY A 218 23.63 -0.85 -10.38
N TYR A 219 23.07 0.35 -10.56
CA TYR A 219 23.64 1.56 -9.98
C TYR A 219 23.54 1.53 -8.44
N ILE A 220 24.70 1.52 -7.78
CA ILE A 220 24.83 1.65 -6.32
C ILE A 220 25.90 2.71 -6.02
N PRO A 221 25.53 3.86 -5.41
CA PRO A 221 26.48 4.90 -5.07
C PRO A 221 27.55 4.45 -4.08
N LYS A 222 28.78 4.93 -4.23
CA LYS A 222 29.87 4.67 -3.28
C LYS A 222 29.62 5.40 -1.96
N GLY A 223 29.61 4.67 -0.84
CA GLY A 223 29.41 5.25 0.49
C GLY A 223 27.95 5.41 0.91
N VAL A 224 27.01 4.88 0.12
CA VAL A 224 25.61 4.77 0.54
C VAL A 224 25.47 3.83 1.72
N ASP A 225 24.59 4.18 2.66
CA ASP A 225 24.25 3.31 3.78
C ASP A 225 23.42 2.12 3.26
N MET A 226 23.96 0.92 3.39
CA MET A 226 23.31 -0.32 2.95
C MET A 226 21.99 -0.58 3.69
N LEU A 227 21.85 -0.10 4.93
CA LEU A 227 20.60 -0.20 5.67
C LEU A 227 19.52 0.71 5.06
N LEU A 228 19.89 1.92 4.62
CA LEU A 228 18.97 2.82 3.94
C LEU A 228 18.58 2.30 2.54
N LEU A 229 19.50 1.65 1.82
CA LEU A 229 19.14 0.95 0.59
C LEU A 229 18.18 -0.21 0.85
N GLY A 230 18.42 -1.00 1.90
CA GLY A 230 17.48 -2.05 2.33
C GLY A 230 16.11 -1.49 2.69
N ALA A 231 16.07 -0.32 3.36
CA ALA A 231 14.84 0.40 3.61
C ALA A 231 14.17 0.82 2.30
N LEU A 232 14.89 1.40 1.33
CA LEU A 232 14.33 1.74 0.02
C LEU A 232 13.74 0.52 -0.70
N VAL A 233 14.41 -0.63 -0.65
CA VAL A 233 13.88 -1.89 -1.21
C VAL A 233 12.56 -2.26 -0.54
N GLY A 234 12.50 -2.27 0.79
CA GLY A 234 11.32 -2.69 1.55
C GLY A 234 10.15 -1.70 1.49
N TYR A 235 10.46 -0.39 1.46
CA TYR A 235 9.47 0.69 1.39
C TYR A 235 9.04 1.04 -0.03
N SER A 236 9.71 0.52 -1.06
CA SER A 236 9.20 0.64 -2.43
C SER A 236 7.96 -0.23 -2.56
N ALA A 237 6.77 0.36 -2.76
CA ALA A 237 5.48 -0.35 -2.74
C ALA A 237 5.14 -0.94 -1.34
N TYR A 238 4.36 -2.02 -1.27
CA TYR A 238 3.80 -2.56 -0.02
C TYR A 238 4.57 -3.75 0.54
N GLY A 239 5.88 -3.55 0.69
CA GLY A 239 6.80 -4.60 1.12
C GLY A 239 6.52 -5.14 2.52
N GLY A 240 7.11 -6.30 2.81
CA GLY A 240 7.09 -6.92 4.14
C GLY A 240 5.78 -7.67 4.44
N PHE A 241 5.26 -7.51 5.65
CA PHE A 241 4.00 -8.08 6.09
C PHE A 241 2.80 -7.47 5.34
N GLY A 242 2.96 -6.26 4.77
CA GLY A 242 1.98 -5.60 3.91
C GLY A 242 1.51 -6.49 2.75
N ASN A 243 2.43 -7.16 2.04
CA ASN A 243 2.10 -8.08 0.95
C ASN A 243 1.17 -9.22 1.40
N ASN A 244 1.29 -9.68 2.64
CA ASN A 244 0.37 -10.70 3.18
C ASN A 244 -1.00 -10.09 3.50
N ALA A 245 -1.00 -8.87 4.04
CA ALA A 245 -2.21 -8.17 4.45
C ALA A 245 -3.16 -7.87 3.28
N ILE A 246 -2.63 -7.62 2.07
CA ILE A 246 -3.44 -7.31 0.87
C ILE A 246 -4.47 -8.39 0.55
N THR A 247 -4.16 -9.66 0.88
CA THR A 247 -5.08 -10.78 0.63
C THR A 247 -6.36 -10.68 1.44
N ASN A 248 -6.33 -10.06 2.63
CA ASN A 248 -7.53 -9.82 3.42
C ASN A 248 -8.50 -8.88 2.69
N TRP A 249 -7.97 -7.86 2.01
CA TRP A 249 -8.79 -6.89 1.26
C TRP A 249 -9.42 -7.52 0.03
N TYR A 250 -8.69 -8.38 -0.68
CA TYR A 250 -9.30 -9.15 -1.78
C TYR A 250 -10.39 -10.10 -1.30
N ARG A 251 -10.18 -10.78 -0.17
CA ARG A 251 -11.21 -11.62 0.46
C ARG A 251 -12.44 -10.79 0.81
N ASP A 252 -12.27 -9.72 1.57
CA ASP A 252 -13.37 -8.89 2.08
C ASP A 252 -14.13 -8.18 0.96
N LYS A 253 -13.43 -7.80 -0.12
CA LYS A 253 -14.03 -7.27 -1.35
C LYS A 253 -14.89 -8.31 -2.09
N GLY A 254 -14.66 -9.59 -1.81
CA GLY A 254 -15.40 -10.69 -2.39
C GLY A 254 -14.81 -11.23 -3.69
N TYR A 255 -13.50 -11.06 -3.92
CA TYR A 255 -12.84 -11.64 -5.08
C TYR A 255 -12.88 -13.17 -5.03
N GLY A 256 -13.35 -13.79 -6.12
CA GLY A 256 -13.43 -15.24 -6.23
C GLY A 256 -14.16 -15.86 -5.04
N MET A 257 -13.56 -16.87 -4.40
CA MET A 257 -14.18 -17.54 -3.26
C MET A 257 -14.33 -16.66 -2.02
N GLY A 258 -13.66 -15.49 -1.94
CA GLY A 258 -13.90 -14.51 -0.88
C GLY A 258 -15.37 -14.09 -0.78
N GLY A 259 -16.06 -13.96 -1.92
CA GLY A 259 -17.48 -13.61 -1.98
C GLY A 259 -18.42 -14.69 -1.39
N LYS A 260 -17.91 -15.90 -1.12
CA LYS A 260 -18.67 -17.02 -0.53
C LYS A 260 -18.38 -17.26 0.95
N VAL A 261 -17.33 -16.63 1.48
CA VAL A 261 -16.81 -16.81 2.86
C VAL A 261 -17.14 -15.60 3.75
N GLY A 262 -17.52 -14.45 3.16
CA GLY A 262 -17.94 -13.25 3.90
C GLY A 262 -16.80 -12.27 4.17
N TYR A 263 -17.12 -11.15 4.85
CA TYR A 263 -16.20 -10.04 5.14
C TYR A 263 -16.27 -9.61 6.61
N ILE A 264 -15.26 -8.87 7.09
CA ILE A 264 -15.27 -8.28 8.45
C ILE A 264 -16.11 -6.98 8.47
N PRO A 265 -17.22 -6.91 9.24
CA PRO A 265 -18.05 -5.70 9.33
C PRO A 265 -17.34 -4.59 10.12
N ALA A 266 -17.66 -3.33 9.82
CA ALA A 266 -17.18 -2.20 10.61
C ALA A 266 -17.91 -2.11 11.97
N ALA A 267 -17.23 -1.55 12.98
CA ALA A 267 -17.74 -1.48 14.36
C ALA A 267 -19.05 -0.69 14.51
N ILE A 268 -19.24 0.38 13.71
CA ILE A 268 -20.44 1.22 13.73
C ILE A 268 -21.01 1.31 12.30
N GLY A 269 -22.19 0.71 12.09
CA GLY A 269 -22.92 0.75 10.81
C GLY A 269 -22.76 -0.47 9.91
N GLY A 270 -21.94 -1.46 10.31
CA GLY A 270 -21.84 -2.75 9.66
C GLY A 270 -23.05 -3.64 9.96
N LYS A 271 -23.57 -4.32 8.94
CA LYS A 271 -24.47 -5.47 9.16
C LYS A 271 -23.60 -6.69 9.41
N GLU A 272 -23.84 -7.42 10.49
CA GLU A 272 -23.22 -8.73 10.71
C GLU A 272 -23.52 -9.63 9.51
N VAL A 273 -22.48 -10.08 8.83
CA VAL A 273 -22.55 -11.13 7.82
C VAL A 273 -21.82 -12.32 8.40
N HIS A 274 -22.44 -13.50 8.34
CA HIS A 274 -21.82 -14.72 8.82
C HIS A 274 -20.54 -14.97 8.02
N VAL A 275 -19.39 -14.75 8.66
CA VAL A 275 -18.10 -15.11 8.11
C VAL A 275 -17.96 -16.62 8.28
N SER A 276 -17.79 -17.37 7.19
CA SER A 276 -17.41 -18.77 7.36
C SER A 276 -15.98 -18.82 7.90
N HIS A 277 -15.78 -19.58 8.97
CA HIS A 277 -14.46 -19.77 9.58
C HIS A 277 -13.55 -20.65 8.73
N VAL A 278 -14.07 -21.24 7.64
CA VAL A 278 -13.36 -22.15 6.74
C VAL A 278 -13.56 -21.72 5.31
N GLY A 279 -12.48 -21.77 4.53
CA GLY A 279 -12.49 -21.52 3.10
C GLY A 279 -13.37 -22.50 2.33
N LYS A 280 -13.73 -22.07 1.12
CA LYS A 280 -14.50 -22.85 0.16
C LYS A 280 -13.69 -23.07 -1.10
N ILE A 281 -13.80 -24.26 -1.67
CA ILE A 281 -13.19 -24.60 -2.96
C ILE A 281 -14.24 -25.04 -3.96
N ALA A 282 -14.03 -24.71 -5.23
CA ALA A 282 -14.95 -25.07 -6.29
C ALA A 282 -14.61 -26.43 -6.89
N PRO A 283 -15.62 -27.23 -7.28
CA PRO A 283 -15.37 -28.43 -8.07
C PRO A 283 -14.73 -28.09 -9.42
N GLU A 284 -13.86 -28.98 -9.91
CA GLU A 284 -13.12 -28.84 -11.18
C GLU A 284 -14.04 -29.02 -12.40
N THR A 285 -14.93 -28.05 -12.62
CA THR A 285 -15.79 -27.96 -13.80
C THR A 285 -15.23 -26.91 -14.75
N MET A 286 -15.51 -27.05 -16.06
CA MET A 286 -15.09 -26.06 -17.06
C MET A 286 -15.66 -24.68 -16.75
N GLU A 287 -16.90 -24.62 -16.25
CA GLU A 287 -17.53 -23.38 -15.84
C GLU A 287 -16.80 -22.69 -14.68
N ASN A 288 -16.43 -23.44 -13.63
CA ASN A 288 -15.67 -22.90 -12.51
C ASN A 288 -14.28 -22.44 -12.93
N LEU A 289 -13.63 -23.17 -13.84
CA LEU A 289 -12.34 -22.77 -14.40
C LEU A 289 -12.44 -21.45 -15.17
N ASP A 290 -13.49 -21.26 -15.97
CA ASP A 290 -13.70 -20.02 -16.72
C ASP A 290 -14.04 -18.84 -15.80
N ARG A 291 -14.81 -19.07 -14.75
CA ARG A 291 -15.07 -18.06 -13.70
C ARG A 291 -13.78 -17.67 -12.97
N PHE A 292 -12.93 -18.65 -12.62
CA PHE A 292 -11.61 -18.39 -12.02
C PHE A 292 -10.72 -17.54 -12.94
N LYS A 293 -10.63 -17.89 -14.23
CA LYS A 293 -9.85 -17.09 -15.21
C LYS A 293 -10.36 -15.65 -15.31
N GLY A 294 -11.67 -15.44 -15.25
CA GLY A 294 -12.25 -14.10 -15.26
C GLY A 294 -11.84 -13.27 -14.04
N TRP A 295 -11.90 -13.85 -12.84
CA TRP A 295 -11.40 -13.20 -11.64
C TRP A 295 -9.88 -13.00 -11.64
N TRP A 296 -9.12 -13.98 -12.15
CA TRP A 296 -7.67 -13.89 -12.29
C TRP A 296 -7.27 -12.71 -13.19
N LYS A 297 -8.00 -12.48 -14.27
CA LYS A 297 -7.81 -11.31 -15.14
C LYS A 297 -8.04 -10.00 -14.39
N LEU A 298 -9.10 -9.90 -13.59
CA LEU A 298 -9.40 -8.72 -12.79
C LEU A 298 -8.32 -8.45 -11.74
N LEU A 299 -7.85 -9.50 -11.07
CA LEU A 299 -6.74 -9.42 -10.12
C LEU A 299 -5.44 -8.96 -10.79
N ASN A 300 -5.13 -9.46 -11.98
CA ASN A 300 -3.97 -8.99 -12.75
C ASN A 300 -4.08 -7.52 -13.12
N ILE A 301 -5.28 -7.04 -13.51
CA ILE A 301 -5.47 -5.62 -13.81
C ILE A 301 -5.21 -4.77 -12.55
N ASP A 302 -5.75 -5.18 -11.41
CA ASP A 302 -5.55 -4.47 -10.14
C ASP A 302 -4.07 -4.45 -9.72
N GLN A 303 -3.37 -5.59 -9.81
CA GLN A 303 -1.96 -5.66 -9.41
C GLN A 303 -1.00 -4.95 -10.39
N TRP A 304 -1.19 -5.07 -11.70
CA TRP A 304 -0.27 -4.45 -12.68
C TRP A 304 -0.53 -2.97 -12.93
N PHE A 305 -1.79 -2.54 -12.99
CA PHE A 305 -2.09 -1.14 -13.31
C PHE A 305 -2.21 -0.29 -12.06
N VAL A 306 -2.93 -0.78 -11.05
CA VAL A 306 -3.14 -0.03 -9.82
C VAL A 306 -1.90 -0.19 -8.94
N PHE A 307 -1.60 -1.38 -8.41
CA PHE A 307 -0.50 -1.54 -7.46
C PHE A 307 0.88 -1.19 -8.05
N TYR A 308 1.28 -1.80 -9.16
CA TYR A 308 2.59 -1.51 -9.75
C TYR A 308 2.67 -0.09 -10.31
N GLY A 309 1.70 0.33 -11.12
CA GLY A 309 1.67 1.68 -11.68
C GLY A 309 1.62 2.78 -10.60
N GLY A 310 0.79 2.57 -9.58
CA GLY A 310 0.68 3.45 -8.41
C GLY A 310 1.97 3.52 -7.60
N ALA A 311 2.67 2.41 -7.39
CA ALA A 311 3.96 2.40 -6.70
C ALA A 311 5.05 3.13 -7.51
N MET A 312 5.07 2.97 -8.84
CA MET A 312 5.99 3.72 -9.71
C MET A 312 5.74 5.21 -9.64
N LEU A 313 4.50 5.65 -9.80
CA LEU A 313 4.14 7.07 -9.70
C LEU A 313 4.35 7.62 -8.29
N GLY A 314 4.02 6.83 -7.27
CA GLY A 314 4.18 7.17 -5.86
C GLY A 314 5.63 7.47 -5.49
N MET A 315 6.60 6.71 -6.00
CA MET A 315 8.02 6.98 -5.77
C MET A 315 8.57 8.07 -6.70
N PHE A 316 8.07 8.11 -7.94
CA PHE A 316 8.56 9.03 -8.98
C PHE A 316 8.27 10.49 -8.65
N LEU A 317 7.00 10.84 -8.40
CA LEU A 317 6.56 12.24 -8.28
C LEU A 317 7.22 12.95 -7.08
N PRO A 318 7.14 12.42 -5.84
CA PRO A 318 7.91 12.99 -4.73
C PRO A 318 9.42 13.01 -4.98
N GLY A 319 9.96 11.99 -5.64
CA GLY A 319 11.38 11.90 -5.93
C GLY A 319 11.88 13.04 -6.81
N ILE A 320 11.20 13.28 -7.94
CA ILE A 320 11.54 14.37 -8.85
C ILE A 320 11.24 15.74 -8.22
N LEU A 321 10.19 15.85 -7.41
CA LEU A 321 9.87 17.07 -6.67
C LEU A 321 11.01 17.48 -5.75
N TYR A 322 11.47 16.57 -4.90
CA TYR A 322 12.55 16.84 -3.96
C TYR A 322 13.86 17.14 -4.69
N VAL A 323 14.23 16.35 -5.69
CA VAL A 323 15.46 16.56 -6.47
C VAL A 323 15.42 17.86 -7.31
N GLY A 324 14.23 18.27 -7.75
CA GLY A 324 14.02 19.50 -8.51
C GLY A 324 13.96 20.77 -7.65
N THR A 325 13.61 20.65 -6.37
CA THR A 325 13.42 21.80 -5.46
C THR A 325 14.51 21.97 -4.43
N LEU A 326 15.30 20.93 -4.14
CA LEU A 326 16.33 20.94 -3.11
C LEU A 326 17.75 20.83 -3.69
N PRO A 327 18.76 21.43 -3.04
CA PRO A 327 20.17 21.22 -3.40
C PRO A 327 20.54 19.74 -3.38
N ARG A 328 21.20 19.27 -4.44
CA ARG A 328 21.66 17.88 -4.56
C ARG A 328 22.86 17.58 -3.66
N GLY A 329 23.00 16.33 -3.24
CA GLY A 329 24.12 15.85 -2.42
C GLY A 329 23.99 16.15 -0.92
N GLN A 330 22.93 16.84 -0.49
CA GLN A 330 22.70 17.13 0.92
C GLN A 330 22.00 15.97 1.64
N LYS A 331 22.31 15.82 2.93
CA LYS A 331 21.60 14.88 3.82
C LYS A 331 20.42 15.59 4.47
N LEU A 332 19.20 15.06 4.27
CA LEU A 332 18.00 15.65 4.84
C LEU A 332 17.89 15.39 6.35
N PRO A 333 17.31 16.33 7.13
CA PRO A 333 17.21 16.22 8.58
C PRO A 333 16.16 15.20 9.00
N ALA A 334 16.53 14.22 9.84
CA ALA A 334 15.66 13.11 10.25
C ALA A 334 14.31 13.52 10.86
N TRP A 335 14.27 14.59 11.67
CA TRP A 335 13.05 15.07 12.33
C TRP A 335 12.13 15.92 11.43
N GLY A 336 12.63 16.36 10.28
CA GLY A 336 11.95 17.30 9.40
C GLY A 336 11.87 16.85 7.95
N ILE A 337 12.14 15.56 7.65
CA ILE A 337 12.15 15.06 6.27
C ILE A 337 10.78 15.34 5.61
N ALA A 338 9.68 15.06 6.31
CA ALA A 338 8.33 15.30 5.82
C ALA A 338 8.06 16.77 5.42
N ALA A 339 8.70 17.71 6.11
CA ALA A 339 8.61 19.14 5.86
C ALA A 339 9.78 19.69 5.04
N SER A 340 10.74 18.85 4.62
CA SER A 340 11.93 19.29 3.87
C SER A 340 11.56 19.72 2.46
N ALA A 341 10.53 19.13 1.84
CA ALA A 341 9.97 19.67 0.59
C ALA A 341 9.54 21.14 0.73
N ALA A 342 9.11 21.56 1.93
CA ALA A 342 8.61 22.91 2.17
C ALA A 342 9.72 23.97 2.05
N SER A 343 10.97 23.63 2.36
CA SER A 343 12.10 24.56 2.23
C SER A 343 12.50 24.83 0.78
N GLY A 344 12.28 23.86 -0.12
CA GLY A 344 12.44 24.05 -1.57
C GLY A 344 11.25 24.79 -2.18
N LEU A 345 10.03 24.35 -1.84
CA LEU A 345 8.79 24.92 -2.39
C LEU A 345 8.53 26.37 -1.97
N ILE A 346 8.92 26.76 -0.76
CA ILE A 346 8.79 28.16 -0.30
C ILE A 346 9.67 29.12 -1.11
N GLN A 347 10.83 28.68 -1.61
CA GLN A 347 11.70 29.53 -2.43
C GLN A 347 11.09 29.80 -3.81
N GLN A 348 10.27 28.88 -4.33
CA GLN A 348 9.67 29.00 -5.65
C GLN A 348 8.28 29.64 -5.63
N MET A 349 7.46 29.34 -4.61
CA MET A 349 6.05 29.78 -4.55
C MET A 349 5.71 30.57 -3.28
N GLY A 350 6.68 30.94 -2.46
CA GLY A 350 6.46 31.61 -1.18
C GLY A 350 5.60 30.77 -0.22
N ASN A 351 4.79 31.45 0.59
CA ASN A 351 3.95 30.81 1.63
C ASN A 351 2.97 29.77 1.07
N PHE A 352 2.57 29.88 -0.20
CA PHE A 352 1.70 28.90 -0.83
C PHE A 352 2.43 27.57 -1.08
N GLY A 353 3.69 27.61 -1.52
CA GLY A 353 4.52 26.41 -1.67
C GLY A 353 4.79 25.72 -0.33
N TRP A 354 5.00 26.52 0.73
CA TRP A 354 5.10 25.99 2.10
C TRP A 354 3.84 25.23 2.51
N PHE A 355 2.67 25.83 2.30
CA PHE A 355 1.39 25.18 2.59
C PHE A 355 1.21 23.89 1.78
N LEU A 356 1.47 23.91 0.47
CA LEU A 356 1.34 22.73 -0.39
C LEU A 356 2.22 21.58 0.06
N ALA A 357 3.47 21.86 0.43
CA ALA A 357 4.41 20.85 0.93
C ALA A 357 3.87 20.16 2.19
N LEU A 358 3.37 20.95 3.15
CA LEU A 358 2.79 20.42 4.39
C LEU A 358 1.47 19.71 4.15
N PHE A 359 0.65 20.21 3.22
CA PHE A 359 -0.62 19.59 2.83
C PHE A 359 -0.38 18.21 2.21
N PHE A 360 0.49 18.11 1.21
CA PHE A 360 0.83 16.81 0.60
C PHE A 360 1.52 15.89 1.61
N GLY A 361 2.48 16.40 2.37
CA GLY A 361 3.15 15.61 3.41
C GLY A 361 2.21 15.07 4.49
N PHE A 362 1.18 15.86 4.88
CA PHE A 362 0.12 15.40 5.77
C PHE A 362 -0.68 14.27 5.12
N TRP A 363 -1.26 14.49 3.94
CA TRP A 363 -2.14 13.51 3.30
C TRP A 363 -1.43 12.22 2.90
N ILE A 364 -0.15 12.31 2.53
CA ILE A 364 0.70 11.15 2.24
C ILE A 364 0.99 10.35 3.52
N LEU A 365 1.32 11.01 4.64
CA LEU A 365 1.65 10.26 5.86
C LEU A 365 0.40 9.77 6.62
N TYR A 366 -0.75 10.38 6.37
CA TYR A 366 -2.03 10.06 7.01
C TYR A 366 -2.78 8.90 6.35
N SER A 367 -2.44 8.54 5.10
CA SER A 367 -3.22 7.59 4.29
C SER A 367 -3.20 6.13 4.76
#